data_AF-A0A7S2DI08-F1
#
_entry.id   AF-A0A7S2DI08-F1
#
_cell.length_a   1.000
_cell.length_b   1.000
_cell.length_c   1.000
_cell.angle_alpha   90.00
_cell.angle_beta   90.00
_cell.angle_gamma   90.00
#
_symmetry.space_group_name_H-M   'P 1'
#
loop_
_entity.id
_entity.type
_entity.pdbx_description
1 polymer ?
#
loop_
_entity_poly.entity_id
_entity_poly.type
_entity_poly.pdbx_seq_one_letter_code
_entity_poly.pdbx_strand_id
1 'polypeptide(L)'
;CISSTSFCTAAKNSFGFVASEGGKVLTLTGSCYVFTVAGTLGISFLTGSFTYILVSNGGMWTDKESPSYVENPHFVAAVAATLAGYIAMCFMVVFEHTSDALLYTYVWNKFHGHNTVQKYASDSLAGLTEYKPLAKPAAKPSKAAVPPEQSSFFSNPFKRPASTEESQSLVRG
;
A
#
# COMPACT_ATOMS: atom_id res chain seq x y z
N CYS A 1 7.17 7.20 14.51
CA CYS A 1 7.17 7.36 15.97
C CYS A 1 7.72 8.73 16.26
N ILE A 2 6.85 9.73 16.41
CA ILE A 2 7.29 11.07 16.82
C ILE A 2 7.47 10.98 18.34
N SER A 3 8.64 10.53 18.77
CA SER A 3 9.13 10.82 20.11
C SER A 3 10.12 11.97 19.94
N SER A 4 10.20 12.88 20.92
CA SER A 4 11.12 14.03 20.92
C SER A 4 12.61 13.66 21.03
N THR A 5 12.98 12.41 20.68
CA THR A 5 14.37 11.95 20.69
C THR A 5 15.08 12.29 19.38
N SER A 6 16.41 12.42 19.45
CA SER A 6 17.24 12.66 18.27
C SER A 6 17.06 11.55 17.22
N PHE A 7 17.08 11.93 15.94
CA PHE A 7 16.89 11.02 14.80
C PHE A 7 17.71 9.73 14.91
N CYS A 8 18.98 9.83 15.28
CA CYS A 8 19.87 8.67 15.42
C CYS A 8 19.41 7.68 16.51
N THR A 9 18.85 8.17 17.61
CA THR A 9 18.33 7.33 18.70
C THR A 9 17.04 6.62 18.28
N ALA A 10 16.14 7.33 17.60
CA ALA A 10 14.94 6.74 17.04
C ALA A 10 15.28 5.66 16.00
N ALA A 11 16.22 5.95 15.08
CA ALA A 11 16.69 5.00 14.07
C ALA A 11 17.31 3.75 14.71
N LYS A 12 18.18 3.91 15.73
CA LYS A 12 18.80 2.78 16.46
C LYS A 12 17.76 1.88 17.12
N ASN A 13 16.72 2.46 17.73
CA ASN A 13 15.63 1.70 18.35
C ASN A 13 14.80 0.95 17.30
N SER A 14 14.49 1.59 16.16
CA SER A 14 13.79 0.94 15.04
C SER A 14 14.61 -0.22 14.45
N PHE A 15 15.92 -0.04 14.26
CA PHE A 15 16.80 -1.11 13.78
C PHE A 15 16.92 -2.27 14.77
N GLY A 16 17.06 -2.00 16.07
CA GLY A 16 17.10 -3.04 17.11
C GLY A 16 15.81 -3.87 17.14
N PHE A 17 14.68 -3.22 16.96
CA PHE A 17 13.38 -3.88 16.87
C PHE A 17 13.24 -4.76 15.62
N VAL A 18 13.56 -4.21 14.44
CA VAL A 18 13.56 -4.96 13.17
C VAL A 18 14.51 -6.17 13.24
N ALA A 19 15.68 -6.01 13.86
CA ALA A 19 16.63 -7.10 14.06
C ALA A 19 16.08 -8.21 14.98
N SER A 20 15.34 -7.86 16.03
CA SER A 20 14.75 -8.84 16.95
C SER A 20 13.63 -9.69 16.32
N GLU A 21 12.94 -9.15 15.30
CA GLU A 21 11.88 -9.81 14.55
C GLU A 21 12.35 -10.27 13.15
N GLY A 22 13.68 -10.36 12.96
CA GLY A 22 14.31 -10.51 11.64
C GLY A 22 13.81 -11.70 10.82
N GLY A 23 13.36 -12.78 11.46
CA GLY A 23 12.77 -13.93 10.76
C GLY A 23 11.46 -13.62 10.03
N LYS A 24 10.59 -12.76 10.59
CA LYS A 24 9.36 -12.33 9.93
C LYS A 24 9.65 -11.36 8.79
N VAL A 25 10.61 -10.47 9.01
CA VAL A 25 11.05 -9.48 8.02
C VAL A 25 11.64 -10.20 6.80
N LEU A 26 12.54 -11.17 7.02
CA LEU A 26 13.16 -11.94 5.94
C LEU A 26 12.13 -12.72 5.10
N THR A 27 11.14 -13.34 5.76
CA THR A 27 10.07 -14.05 5.06
C THR A 27 9.23 -13.10 4.20
N LEU A 28 8.97 -11.88 4.70
CA LEU A 28 8.23 -10.88 3.95
C LEU A 28 9.03 -10.35 2.76
N THR A 29 10.31 -10.01 2.96
CA THR A 29 11.21 -9.56 1.88
C THR A 29 11.34 -10.63 0.80
N GLY A 30 11.48 -11.90 1.17
CA GLY A 30 11.49 -13.00 0.20
C GLY A 30 10.19 -13.11 -0.60
N SER A 31 9.04 -12.88 0.03
CA SER A 31 7.75 -12.88 -0.64
C SER A 31 7.59 -11.68 -1.59
N CYS A 32 7.96 -10.49 -1.15
CA CYS A 32 7.94 -9.27 -1.97
C CYS A 32 8.86 -9.40 -3.20
N TYR A 33 10.01 -10.06 -3.04
CA TYR A 33 10.90 -10.35 -4.15
C TYR A 33 10.24 -11.25 -5.21
N VAL A 34 9.59 -12.34 -4.79
CA VAL A 34 8.86 -13.23 -5.71
C VAL A 34 7.75 -12.48 -6.44
N PHE A 35 6.99 -11.63 -5.74
CA PHE A 35 5.96 -10.80 -6.35
C PHE A 35 6.53 -9.80 -7.36
N THR A 36 7.67 -9.19 -7.06
CA THR A 36 8.35 -8.26 -7.95
C THR A 36 8.80 -8.94 -9.24
N VAL A 37 9.44 -10.11 -9.13
CA VAL A 37 9.87 -10.89 -10.31
C VAL A 37 8.66 -11.35 -11.11
N ALA A 38 7.65 -11.94 -10.46
CA ALA A 38 6.45 -12.42 -11.13
C ALA A 38 5.66 -11.29 -11.81
N GLY A 39 5.51 -10.15 -11.13
CA GLY A 39 4.81 -8.98 -11.66
C GLY A 39 5.55 -8.37 -12.86
N THR A 40 6.88 -8.25 -12.78
CA THR A 40 7.70 -7.71 -13.88
C THR A 40 7.65 -8.63 -15.10
N LEU A 41 7.83 -9.94 -14.92
CA LEU A 41 7.73 -10.92 -16.00
C LEU A 41 6.32 -10.97 -16.59
N GLY A 42 5.28 -10.91 -15.75
CA GLY A 42 3.89 -10.90 -16.17
C GLY A 42 3.57 -9.70 -17.07
N ILE A 43 3.94 -8.48 -16.66
CA ILE A 43 3.70 -7.27 -17.45
C ILE A 43 4.51 -7.32 -18.75
N SER A 44 5.79 -7.68 -18.69
CA SER A 44 6.67 -7.78 -19.88
C SER A 44 6.11 -8.77 -20.90
N PHE A 45 5.68 -9.95 -20.44
CA PHE A 45 5.12 -11.00 -21.28
C PHE A 45 3.78 -10.59 -21.90
N LEU A 46 2.90 -9.99 -21.10
CA LEU A 46 1.60 -9.50 -21.58
C LEU A 46 1.78 -8.40 -22.63
N THR A 47 2.62 -7.41 -22.38
CA THR A 47 2.86 -6.33 -23.35
C THR A 47 3.53 -6.85 -24.61
N GLY A 48 4.57 -7.69 -24.49
CA GLY A 48 5.23 -8.30 -25.65
C GLY A 48 4.27 -9.15 -26.50
N SER A 49 3.48 -10.00 -25.86
CA SER A 49 2.48 -10.84 -26.55
C SER A 49 1.41 -10.00 -27.23
N PHE A 50 0.93 -8.96 -26.55
CA PHE A 50 -0.07 -8.05 -27.10
C PHE A 50 0.48 -7.27 -28.30
N THR A 51 1.70 -6.73 -28.20
CA THR A 51 2.38 -6.06 -29.32
C THR A 51 2.56 -7.01 -30.51
N TYR A 52 2.98 -8.25 -30.27
CA TYR A 52 3.11 -9.24 -31.33
C TYR A 52 1.79 -9.51 -32.04
N ILE A 53 0.71 -9.75 -31.29
CA ILE A 53 -0.63 -9.96 -31.85
C ILE A 53 -1.08 -8.76 -32.70
N LEU A 54 -0.85 -7.53 -32.24
CA LEU A 54 -1.22 -6.33 -32.99
C LEU A 54 -0.43 -6.18 -34.30
N VAL A 55 0.89 -6.34 -34.24
CA VAL A 55 1.76 -6.18 -35.42
C VAL A 55 1.52 -7.30 -36.44
N SER A 56 1.25 -8.53 -35.99
CA SER A 56 1.02 -9.66 -36.89
C SER A 56 -0.37 -9.63 -37.56
N ASN A 57 -1.39 -9.10 -36.89
CA ASN A 57 -2.77 -9.10 -37.41
C ASN A 57 -3.17 -7.78 -38.10
N GLY A 58 -2.43 -6.69 -37.90
CA GLY A 58 -2.75 -5.41 -38.54
C GLY A 58 -2.15 -5.29 -39.92
N GLY A 59 -3.00 -5.22 -40.96
CA GLY A 59 -2.56 -5.10 -42.35
C GLY A 59 -1.60 -3.94 -42.63
N MET A 60 -1.66 -2.86 -41.85
CA MET A 60 -0.74 -1.71 -41.95
C MET A 60 0.73 -2.10 -41.72
N TRP A 61 1.01 -3.11 -40.88
CA TRP A 61 2.38 -3.52 -40.55
C TRP A 61 2.82 -4.77 -41.31
N THR A 62 1.86 -5.54 -41.86
CA THR A 62 2.13 -6.80 -42.58
C THR A 62 2.31 -6.61 -44.09
N ASP A 63 1.71 -5.56 -44.67
CA ASP A 63 1.82 -5.30 -46.11
C ASP A 63 3.20 -4.73 -46.48
N LYS A 64 3.88 -5.35 -47.46
CA LYS A 64 5.21 -4.93 -47.94
C LYS A 64 5.18 -3.61 -48.68
N GLU A 65 4.03 -3.23 -49.23
CA GLU A 65 3.84 -1.95 -49.91
C GLU A 65 3.53 -0.82 -48.92
N SER A 66 3.22 -1.14 -47.65
CA SER A 66 2.96 -0.15 -46.61
C SER A 66 4.25 0.58 -46.19
N PRO A 67 4.21 1.91 -45.99
CA PRO A 67 5.34 2.67 -45.45
C PRO A 67 5.71 2.27 -44.01
N SER A 68 4.84 1.54 -43.32
CA SER A 68 5.04 1.07 -41.93
C SER A 68 5.27 -0.45 -41.85
N TYR A 69 5.74 -1.08 -42.94
CA TYR A 69 6.04 -2.50 -42.97
C TYR A 69 7.08 -2.88 -41.90
N VAL A 70 6.76 -3.91 -41.11
CA VAL A 70 7.67 -4.47 -40.11
C VAL A 70 8.18 -5.82 -40.62
N GLU A 71 9.46 -5.88 -40.98
CA GLU A 71 10.10 -7.11 -41.47
C GLU A 71 10.12 -8.22 -40.40
N ASN A 72 10.41 -7.86 -39.15
CA ASN A 72 10.50 -8.82 -38.04
C ASN A 72 9.62 -8.41 -36.85
N PRO A 73 8.37 -8.93 -36.75
CA PRO A 73 7.46 -8.61 -35.65
C PRO A 73 7.96 -9.11 -34.29
N HIS A 74 8.77 -10.18 -34.25
CA HIS A 74 9.34 -10.69 -33.00
C HIS A 74 10.32 -9.70 -32.37
N PHE A 75 11.13 -9.02 -33.20
CA PHE A 75 12.07 -8.02 -32.70
C PHE A 75 11.34 -6.84 -32.07
N VAL A 76 10.29 -6.31 -32.72
CA VAL A 76 9.47 -5.22 -32.19
C VAL A 76 8.79 -5.62 -30.88
N ALA A 77 8.23 -6.83 -30.82
CA ALA A 77 7.62 -7.36 -29.60
C ALA A 77 8.64 -7.52 -28.45
N ALA A 78 9.86 -7.97 -28.73
CA ALA A 78 10.92 -8.10 -27.72
C ALA A 78 11.37 -6.74 -27.17
N VAL A 79 11.51 -5.73 -28.03
CA VAL A 79 11.83 -4.35 -27.60
C VAL A 79 10.70 -3.79 -26.74
N ALA A 80 9.44 -3.95 -27.16
CA ALA A 80 8.28 -3.49 -26.39
C ALA A 80 8.19 -4.19 -25.02
N ALA A 81 8.41 -5.51 -24.97
CA ALA A 81 8.45 -6.28 -23.72
C ALA A 81 9.55 -5.79 -22.77
N THR A 82 10.73 -5.50 -23.31
CA THR A 82 11.88 -5.02 -22.52
C THR A 82 11.60 -3.64 -21.92
N LEU A 83 11.07 -2.71 -22.72
CA LEU A 83 10.68 -1.37 -22.26
C LEU A 83 9.58 -1.43 -21.20
N ALA A 84 8.56 -2.27 -21.41
CA ALA A 84 7.50 -2.50 -20.43
C ALA A 84 8.05 -3.10 -19.14
N GLY A 85 9.03 -4.00 -19.21
CA GLY A 85 9.71 -4.57 -18.06
C GLY A 85 10.45 -3.55 -17.22
N TYR A 86 11.17 -2.60 -17.84
CA TYR A 86 11.82 -1.50 -17.13
C TYR A 86 10.80 -0.62 -16.38
N ILE A 87 9.69 -0.26 -17.04
CA ILE A 87 8.64 0.54 -16.42
C ILE A 87 7.99 -0.23 -15.27
N ALA A 88 7.68 -1.52 -15.48
CA ALA A 88 7.12 -2.40 -14.46
C ALA A 88 8.03 -2.52 -13.24
N MET A 89 9.34 -2.64 -13.45
CA MET A 89 10.33 -2.69 -12.37
C MET A 89 10.27 -1.43 -11.48
N CYS A 90 10.15 -0.24 -12.08
CA CYS A 90 9.99 1.00 -11.31
C CYS A 90 8.75 0.97 -10.40
N PHE A 91 7.62 0.47 -10.91
CA PHE A 91 6.39 0.35 -10.10
C PHE A 91 6.51 -0.72 -9.01
N MET A 92 7.17 -1.85 -9.29
CA MET A 92 7.36 -2.91 -8.31
C MET A 92 8.25 -2.46 -7.14
N VAL A 93 9.28 -1.65 -7.38
CA VAL A 93 10.11 -1.04 -6.32
C VAL A 93 9.28 -0.15 -5.39
N VAL A 94 8.37 0.66 -5.95
CA VAL A 94 7.46 1.48 -5.12
C VAL A 94 6.53 0.59 -4.29
N PHE A 95 6.07 -0.52 -4.88
CA PHE A 95 5.22 -1.50 -4.19
C PHE A 95 5.95 -2.18 -3.03
N GLU A 96 7.25 -2.48 -3.19
CA GLU A 96 8.12 -3.00 -2.14
C GLU A 96 8.25 -2.02 -0.98
N HIS A 97 8.60 -0.76 -1.24
CA HIS A 97 8.70 0.27 -0.19
C HIS A 97 7.37 0.51 0.54
N THR A 98 6.25 0.46 -0.18
CA THR A 98 4.92 0.58 0.43
C THR A 98 4.62 -0.60 1.34
N SER A 99 5.00 -1.81 0.93
CA SER A 99 4.83 -3.04 1.71
C SER A 99 5.65 -3.01 2.99
N ASP A 100 6.90 -2.52 2.93
CA ASP A 100 7.75 -2.34 4.11
C ASP A 100 7.15 -1.32 5.09
N ALA A 101 6.62 -0.21 4.58
CA ALA A 101 5.96 0.80 5.41
C ALA A 101 4.69 0.24 6.09
N LEU A 102 3.88 -0.54 5.36
CA LEU A 102 2.71 -1.22 5.90
C LEU A 102 3.09 -2.25 6.96
N LEU A 103 4.14 -3.05 6.73
CA LEU A 103 4.62 -3.99 7.74
C LEU A 103 5.13 -3.24 8.97
N TYR A 104 5.95 -2.21 8.80
CA TYR A 104 6.48 -1.41 9.90
C TYR A 104 5.34 -0.84 10.76
N THR A 105 4.34 -0.22 10.13
CA THR A 105 3.19 0.35 10.84
C THR A 105 2.35 -0.72 11.53
N TYR A 106 2.14 -1.88 10.90
CA TYR A 106 1.45 -3.03 11.50
C TYR A 106 2.18 -3.53 12.75
N VAL A 107 3.49 -3.81 12.65
CA VAL A 107 4.26 -4.33 13.78
C VAL A 107 4.37 -3.25 14.88
N TRP A 108 4.64 -1.99 14.53
CA TRP A 108 4.67 -0.90 15.51
C TRP A 108 3.35 -0.79 16.29
N ASN A 109 2.22 -0.82 15.60
CA ASN A 109 0.89 -0.76 16.19
C ASN A 109 0.59 -1.99 17.05
N LYS A 110 1.08 -3.17 16.68
CA LYS A 110 0.95 -4.40 17.49
C LYS A 110 1.64 -4.27 18.85
N PHE A 111 2.78 -3.57 18.94
CA PHE A 111 3.53 -3.39 20.20
C PHE A 111 3.03 -2.21 21.06
N HIS A 112 2.54 -1.12 20.45
CA HIS A 112 2.19 0.11 21.18
C HIS A 112 0.68 0.33 21.33
N GLY A 113 -0.13 -0.30 20.47
CA GLY A 113 -1.56 -0.03 20.29
C GLY A 113 -2.45 -1.20 20.67
N HIS A 114 -2.27 -1.80 21.86
CA HIS A 114 -3.03 -2.97 22.33
C HIS A 114 -4.55 -2.75 22.49
N ASN A 115 -5.08 -1.54 22.26
CA ASN A 115 -6.52 -1.24 22.31
C ASN A 115 -7.02 -0.37 21.13
N THR A 116 -6.14 0.07 20.22
CA THR A 116 -6.54 0.92 19.08
C THR A 116 -7.02 0.09 17.89
N VAL A 117 -6.54 -1.14 17.74
CA VAL A 117 -6.87 -2.01 16.59
C VAL A 117 -8.36 -2.31 16.52
N GLN A 118 -9.02 -2.58 17.65
CA GLN A 118 -10.46 -2.86 17.70
C GLN A 118 -11.35 -1.70 17.26
N LYS A 119 -10.80 -0.46 17.22
CA LYS A 119 -11.53 0.68 16.70
C LYS A 119 -11.62 0.66 15.17
N TYR A 120 -10.68 0.01 14.48
CA TYR A 120 -10.50 0.12 13.03
C TYR A 120 -10.53 -1.23 12.29
N ALA A 121 -10.32 -2.36 12.98
CA ALA A 121 -10.43 -3.71 12.42
C ALA A 121 -11.70 -4.39 12.93
N SER A 122 -12.50 -4.95 12.03
CA SER A 122 -13.64 -5.81 12.37
C SER A 122 -13.16 -7.11 13.03
N ASP A 123 -14.02 -7.74 13.82
CA ASP A 123 -13.71 -8.99 14.54
C ASP A 123 -13.23 -10.11 13.60
N SER A 124 -13.69 -10.12 12.34
CA SER A 124 -13.23 -11.04 11.30
C SER A 124 -11.74 -10.91 10.96
N LEU A 125 -11.20 -9.69 10.95
CA LEU A 125 -9.77 -9.43 10.72
C LEU A 125 -8.92 -9.66 11.97
N ALA A 126 -9.50 -9.47 13.16
CA ALA A 126 -8.80 -9.73 14.43
C ALA A 126 -8.42 -11.22 14.55
N GLY A 127 -9.30 -12.11 14.12
CA GLY A 127 -9.02 -13.55 14.07
C GLY A 127 -7.88 -13.91 13.11
N LEU A 128 -7.84 -13.28 11.93
CA LEU A 128 -6.82 -13.55 10.92
C LEU A 128 -5.42 -13.03 11.30
N THR A 129 -5.37 -11.96 12.09
CA THR A 129 -4.11 -11.33 12.55
C THR A 129 -3.59 -11.90 13.88
N GLU A 130 -4.22 -12.98 14.37
CA GLU A 130 -3.97 -13.56 15.70
C GLU A 130 -3.98 -12.52 16.83
N TYR A 131 -4.78 -11.47 16.66
CA TYR A 131 -4.82 -10.38 17.62
C TYR A 131 -5.63 -10.81 18.84
N LYS A 132 -4.94 -11.07 19.95
CA LYS A 132 -5.56 -11.24 21.27
C LYS A 132 -5.60 -9.90 22.00
N PRO A 133 -6.77 -9.26 22.17
CA PRO A 133 -6.87 -8.08 23.01
C PRO A 133 -6.50 -8.45 24.46
N LEU A 134 -5.66 -7.63 25.11
CA LEU A 134 -5.24 -7.86 26.50
C LEU A 134 -6.42 -7.72 27.49
N ALA A 135 -7.42 -6.90 27.13
CA ALA A 135 -8.68 -6.81 27.82
C ALA A 135 -9.79 -6.69 26.77
N LYS A 136 -10.83 -7.52 26.86
CA LYS A 136 -12.05 -7.30 26.06
C LYS A 136 -12.62 -5.96 26.52
N PRO A 137 -12.80 -4.96 25.64
CA PRO A 137 -13.50 -3.73 26.03
C PRO A 137 -14.84 -4.14 26.60
N ALA A 138 -15.22 -3.58 27.74
CA ALA A 138 -16.57 -3.76 28.27
C ALA A 138 -17.54 -3.50 27.13
N ALA A 139 -18.33 -4.53 26.78
CA ALA A 139 -19.26 -4.45 25.66
C ALA A 139 -20.04 -3.15 25.81
N LYS A 140 -19.88 -2.22 24.86
CA LYS A 140 -20.68 -1.00 24.90
C LYS A 140 -22.13 -1.48 24.98
N PRO A 141 -22.90 -1.07 26.01
CA PRO A 141 -24.28 -1.48 26.13
C PRO A 141 -24.92 -1.19 24.79
N SER A 142 -25.49 -2.24 24.18
CA SER A 142 -26.23 -2.13 22.92
C SER A 142 -27.14 -0.93 23.08
N LYS A 143 -26.85 0.16 22.37
CA LYS A 143 -27.77 1.28 22.32
C LYS A 143 -29.03 0.66 21.75
N ALA A 144 -30.04 0.50 22.61
CA ALA A 144 -31.36 0.07 22.23
C ALA A 144 -31.71 0.79 20.94
N ALA A 145 -32.13 0.02 19.93
CA ALA A 145 -32.39 0.46 18.58
C ALA A 145 -32.96 1.89 18.60
N VAL A 146 -32.14 2.86 18.17
CA VAL A 146 -32.62 4.21 17.99
C VAL A 146 -33.70 4.09 16.91
N PRO A 147 -34.97 4.42 17.19
CA PRO A 147 -36.02 4.37 16.19
C PRO A 147 -35.59 5.23 14.99
N PRO A 148 -36.00 4.86 13.75
CA PRO A 148 -35.51 5.48 12.53
C PRO A 148 -35.73 7.00 12.57
N GLU A 149 -34.66 7.74 12.87
CA GLU A 149 -34.63 9.19 12.80
C GLU A 149 -34.58 9.56 11.33
N GLN A 150 -35.66 10.17 10.86
CA GLN A 150 -35.83 10.59 9.47
C GLN A 150 -34.65 11.46 9.03
N SER A 151 -34.04 11.05 7.92
CA SER A 151 -32.89 11.67 7.27
C SER A 151 -33.12 13.16 6.97
N SER A 152 -32.51 14.04 7.75
CA SER A 152 -32.25 15.43 7.37
C SER A 152 -30.95 15.51 6.54
N PHE A 153 -30.94 14.82 5.40
CA PHE A 153 -29.80 14.67 4.49
C PHE A 153 -29.41 15.96 3.73
N PHE A 154 -30.01 17.12 4.06
CA PHE A 154 -29.77 18.40 3.38
C PHE A 154 -29.62 19.58 4.34
N SER A 155 -28.85 19.45 5.42
CA SER A 155 -28.41 20.63 6.19
C SER A 155 -26.88 20.84 6.11
N ASN A 156 -26.52 21.66 5.12
CA ASN A 156 -25.38 22.60 5.05
C ASN A 156 -23.94 22.07 5.09
N PRO A 157 -23.25 21.94 3.93
CA PRO A 157 -21.81 21.72 3.84
C PRO A 157 -20.94 22.99 4.09
N PHE A 158 -21.51 24.10 4.55
CA PHE A 158 -20.77 25.36 4.68
C PHE A 158 -20.97 26.03 6.05
N LYS A 159 -20.44 25.41 7.10
CA LYS A 159 -20.18 26.11 8.36
C LYS A 159 -18.74 25.84 8.79
N ARG A 160 -17.82 26.65 8.26
CA ARG A 160 -16.46 26.83 8.82
C ARG A 160 -16.61 27.45 10.22
N PRO A 161 -16.18 26.79 11.31
CA PRO A 161 -15.95 27.51 12.55
C PRO A 161 -14.70 28.39 12.38
N ALA A 162 -14.86 29.63 12.81
CA ALA A 162 -13.84 30.66 12.81
C ALA A 162 -12.62 30.22 13.63
N SER A 163 -11.46 30.68 13.18
CA SER A 163 -10.20 30.70 13.92
C SER A 163 -10.40 31.32 15.31
N THR A 164 -10.26 30.51 16.35
CA THR A 164 -9.92 31.02 17.68
C THR A 164 -8.41 30.94 17.82
N GLU A 165 -7.76 32.07 17.60
CA GLU A 165 -6.46 32.37 18.20
C GLU A 165 -6.57 32.15 19.72
N GLU A 166 -5.75 31.27 20.28
CA GLU A 166 -5.39 31.37 21.69
C GLU A 166 -3.87 31.17 21.84
N SER A 167 -3.20 32.31 21.84
CA SER A 167 -1.88 32.48 22.44
C SER A 167 -1.98 32.24 23.94
N GLN A 168 -1.33 31.20 24.46
CA GLN A 168 -0.87 31.00 25.86
C GLN A 168 -0.37 29.55 25.95
N SER A 169 0.87 29.20 26.24
CA SER A 169 1.73 29.70 27.30
C SER A 169 3.17 29.29 26.98
N LEU A 170 3.97 30.32 26.75
CA LEU A 170 5.36 30.36 27.15
C LEU A 170 5.39 30.36 28.69
N VAL A 171 6.45 29.80 29.29
CA VAL A 171 6.92 29.95 30.70
C VAL A 171 6.59 28.80 31.68
N ARG A 172 7.68 28.17 32.16
CA ARG A 172 7.92 27.28 33.32
C ARG A 172 7.94 25.77 32.99
N GLY A 173 9.06 25.07 33.09
CA GLY A 173 10.40 25.41 33.59
C GLY A 173 11.40 24.31 33.29
#